data_AF-A0A0W8EK02-F1
#
_entry.id   AF-A0A0W8EK02-F1
#
_cell.length_a   1.000
_cell.length_b   1.000
_cell.length_c   1.000
_cell.angle_alpha   90.00
_cell.angle_beta   90.00
_cell.angle_gamma   90.00
#
_symmetry.space_group_name_H-M   'P 1'
#
loop_
_entity.id
_entity.type
_entity.pdbx_description
1 polymer ?
#
loop_
_entity_poly.entity_id
_entity_poly.type
_entity_poly.pdbx_seq_one_letter_code
_entity_poly.pdbx_strand_id
1 'polypeptide(L)' 'MREVGLLGKYSVELLLLQLDKLRKISLADGQVITTEMTKKQRDILEALKICA' A
#
# COMPACT_ATOMS: atom_id res chain seq x y z
N MET A 1 -8.80 -4.24 -7.80
CA MET A 1 -9.58 -3.71 -6.66
C MET A 1 -10.97 -4.34 -6.54
N ARG A 2 -11.81 -4.36 -7.59
CA ARG A 2 -13.14 -5.02 -7.54
C ARG A 2 -13.05 -6.54 -7.43
N GLU A 3 -12.26 -7.17 -8.29
CA GLU A 3 -12.08 -8.64 -8.36
C GLU A 3 -11.47 -9.24 -7.08
N VAL A 4 -10.71 -8.45 -6.34
CA VAL A 4 -10.04 -8.85 -5.09
C VAL A 4 -10.83 -8.41 -3.84
N GLY A 5 -12.08 -7.97 -4.02
CA GLY A 5 -13.01 -7.64 -2.93
C GLY A 5 -12.67 -6.39 -2.11
N LEU A 6 -11.64 -5.62 -2.48
CA LEU A 6 -11.24 -4.41 -1.72
C LEU A 6 -12.32 -3.34 -1.73
N LEU A 7 -13.02 -3.16 -2.86
CA LEU A 7 -14.11 -2.16 -2.96
C LEU A 7 -15.36 -2.53 -2.14
N GLY A 8 -15.46 -3.77 -1.66
CA GLY A 8 -16.50 -4.17 -0.71
C GLY A 8 -16.12 -3.90 0.75
N LYS A 9 -14.84 -3.64 1.04
CA LYS A 9 -14.29 -3.43 2.39
C LYS A 9 -13.87 -1.99 2.65
N TYR A 10 -13.46 -1.27 1.60
CA TYR A 10 -12.91 0.07 1.70
C TYR A 10 -13.41 0.94 0.55
N SER A 11 -13.65 2.23 0.83
CA SER A 11 -13.85 3.22 -0.22
C SER A 11 -12.55 3.49 -0.98
N VAL A 12 -12.66 4.03 -2.18
CA VAL A 12 -11.49 4.38 -3.00
C VAL A 12 -10.63 5.43 -2.29
N GLU A 13 -11.25 6.43 -1.68
CA GLU A 13 -10.57 7.49 -0.92
C GLU A 13 -9.77 6.92 0.24
N LEU A 14 -10.33 5.96 0.97
CA LEU A 14 -9.64 5.31 2.08
C LEU A 14 -8.45 4.48 1.59
N LEU A 15 -8.60 3.77 0.46
CA LEU A 15 -7.49 3.03 -0.15
C LEU A 15 -6.35 3.98 -0.56
N LEU A 16 -6.67 5.08 -1.24
CA LEU A 16 -5.68 6.10 -1.63
C LEU A 16 -4.99 6.69 -0.40
N LEU A 17 -5.73 7.00 0.67
CA LEU A 17 -5.16 7.51 1.91
C LEU A 17 -4.21 6.51 2.58
N GLN A 18 -4.49 5.20 2.50
CA GLN A 18 -3.57 4.18 3.02
C GLN A 18 -2.27 4.13 2.20
N LEU A 19 -2.36 4.25 0.87
CA LEU A 19 -1.20 4.20 -0.02
C LEU A 19 -0.33 5.45 0.09
N ASP A 20 -0.94 6.63 0.25
CA ASP A 20 -0.24 7.90 0.44
C ASP A 20 0.60 7.93 1.73
N LYS A 21 0.12 7.26 2.77
CA LYS A 21 0.82 7.14 4.07
C LYS A 21 2.01 6.18 4.08
N LEU A 22 2.35 5.54 2.96
CA LEU A 22 3.53 4.67 2.90
C LEU A 22 4.79 5.52 3.03
N ARG A 23 5.53 5.31 4.13
CA ARG A 23 6.80 6.01 4.35
C ARG A 23 7.85 5.46 3.39
N LYS A 24 8.51 6.38 2.68
CA LYS A 24 9.60 6.08 1.77
C LYS A 24 10.81 6.91 2.13
N ILE A 25 12.00 6.33 1.99
CA ILE A 25 13.26 7.07 2.08
C ILE A 25 14.04 6.87 0.80
N SER A 26 14.71 7.93 0.37
CA SER A 26 15.68 7.88 -0.72
C SER A 26 17.06 7.65 -0.12
N LEU A 27 17.75 6.61 -0.59
CA LEU A 27 19.12 6.31 -0.23
C LEU A 27 20.09 7.20 -1.02
N ALA A 28 21.35 7.25 -0.58
CA ALA A 28 22.37 8.10 -1.18
C ALA A 28 22.67 7.74 -2.65
N ASP A 29 22.39 6.50 -3.04
CA ASP A 29 22.54 5.99 -4.41
C ASP A 29 21.29 6.20 -5.28
N GLY A 30 20.26 6.90 -4.76
CA GLY A 30 19.02 7.18 -5.46
C GLY A 30 17.96 6.06 -5.38
N GLN A 31 18.26 4.93 -4.73
CA GLN A 31 17.25 3.91 -4.48
C GLN A 31 16.17 4.45 -3.53
N VAL A 32 14.90 4.14 -3.81
CA VAL A 32 13.77 4.49 -2.93
C VAL A 32 13.27 3.22 -2.27
N ILE A 33 13.34 3.17 -0.94
CA ILE A 33 12.82 2.04 -0.17
C ILE A 33 11.60 2.46 0.63
N THR A 34 10.57 1.62 0.62
CA THR A 34 9.45 1.72 1.56
C THR A 34 9.92 1.20 2.91
N THR A 35 9.70 1.95 3.98
CA THR A 35 10.13 1.57 5.33
C THR A 35 9.03 0.85 6.08
N GLU A 36 8.41 1.49 7.06
CA GLU A 36 7.38 0.90 7.90
C GLU A 36 6.06 0.81 7.14
N MET A 37 5.44 -0.37 7.24
CA MET A 37 4.12 -0.65 6.68
C MET A 37 3.22 -1.24 7.76
N THR A 38 2.04 -0.64 7.93
CA THR A 38 1.02 -1.17 8.83
C THR A 38 0.44 -2.47 8.28
N LYS A 39 -0.11 -3.34 9.16
CA LYS A 39 -0.79 -4.57 8.73
C LYS A 39 -1.86 -4.30 7.67
N LYS A 40 -2.69 -3.26 7.88
CA LYS A 40 -3.74 -2.87 6.92
C LYS A 40 -3.17 -2.53 5.54
N GLN A 41 -2.06 -1.78 5.47
CA GLN A 41 -1.40 -1.48 4.20
C GLN A 41 -0.85 -2.74 3.55
N ARG A 42 -0.24 -3.65 4.33
CA ARG A 42 0.25 -4.94 3.83
C ARG A 42 -0.87 -5.77 3.23
N ASP A 43 -1.96 -5.96 3.97
CA ASP A 43 -3.13 -6.73 3.53
C ASP A 43 -3.73 -6.15 2.23
N ILE A 44 -3.75 -4.81 2.08
CA ILE A 44 -4.19 -4.15 0.85
C ILE A 44 -3.24 -4.45 -0.33
N LEU A 45 -1.93 -4.34 -0.13
CA LEU A 45 -0.93 -4.58 -1.18
C LEU A 45 -0.84 -6.05 -1.59
N GLU A 46 -0.95 -6.98 -0.63
CA GLU A 46 -1.03 -8.43 -0.88
C GLU A 46 -2.29 -8.78 -1.67
N ALA A 47 -3.45 -8.22 -1.30
CA ALA A 47 -4.68 -8.41 -2.06
C ALA A 47 -4.55 -7.88 -3.50
N LEU A 48 -3.72 -6.86 -3.73
CA LEU A 48 -3.40 -6.33 -5.06
C LEU A 48 -2.23 -7.06 -5.74
N LYS A 49 -1.59 -8.03 -5.09
CA LYS A 49 -0.39 -8.75 -5.57
C LYS A 49 0.79 -7.82 -5.92
N ILE A 50 0.92 -6.70 -5.20
CA ILE A 50 1.99 -5.71 -5.37
C ILE A 50 3.16 -5.99 -4.42
N CYS A 51 2.89 -6.66 -3.31
CA CYS A 51 3.87 -7.05 -2.29
C CYS A 51 3.62 -8.51 -1.90
N ALA A 52 4.68 -9.24 -1.53
CA ALA A 52 4.67 -10.64 -1.16
C ALA A 52 4.55 -10.83 0.35
#